data_AF-A0A9E4ZYH9-F1
#
_entry.id   AF-A0A9E4ZYH9-F1
#
_cell.length_a   1.000
_cell.length_b   1.000
_cell.length_c   1.000
_cell.angle_alpha   90.00
_cell.angle_beta   90.00
_cell.angle_gamma   90.00
#
_symmetry.space_group_name_H-M   'P 1'
#
loop_
_entity.id
_entity.type
_entity.pdbx_description
1 polymer ?
#
loop_
_entity_poly.entity_id
_entity_poly.type
_entity_poly.pdbx_seq_one_letter_code
_entity_poly.pdbx_strand_id
1 'polypeptide(L)' 'MNFLEDLMNNEIELNVYLNNHIVHKNVVIKGLIEMKENYIIKLENSEEGKQKYGEHTFIINSLNIDRISVLHENGEVL' A
#
# COMPACT_ATOMS: atom_id res chain seq x y z
N MET A 1 -1.68 -11.31 -14.43
CA MET A 1 -1.75 -9.94 -13.90
C MET A 1 -1.69 -10.08 -12.39
N ASN A 2 -0.71 -9.46 -11.74
CA ASN A 2 -0.50 -9.59 -10.29
C ASN A 2 -1.39 -8.57 -9.56
N PHE A 3 -2.09 -9.01 -8.50
CA PHE A 3 -2.92 -8.15 -7.66
C PHE A 3 -2.24 -6.83 -7.24
N LEU A 4 -0.95 -6.87 -6.88
CA LEU A 4 -0.21 -5.66 -6.49
C LEU A 4 0.04 -4.70 -7.66
N GLU A 5 0.22 -5.23 -8.87
CA GLU A 5 0.34 -4.40 -10.08
C GLU A 5 -0.98 -3.73 -10.41
N ASP A 6 -2.11 -4.42 -10.20
CA ASP A 6 -3.45 -3.86 -10.42
C ASP A 6 -3.72 -2.71 -9.46
N LEU A 7 -3.40 -2.88 -8.17
CA LEU A 7 -3.52 -1.81 -7.18
C LEU A 7 -2.64 -0.60 -7.53
N MET A 8 -1.42 -0.83 -8.01
CA MET A 8 -0.49 0.23 -8.43
C MET A 8 -1.00 0.98 -9.67
N ASN A 9 -1.37 0.25 -10.72
CA ASN A 9 -1.75 0.82 -12.02
C ASN A 9 -3.04 1.64 -11.94
N ASN A 10 -3.93 1.32 -11.00
CA ASN A 10 -5.17 2.06 -10.77
C ASN A 10 -5.06 3.07 -9.62
N GLU A 11 -3.87 3.26 -9.05
CA GLU A 11 -3.61 4.16 -7.91
C GLU A 11 -4.59 3.97 -6.74
N ILE A 12 -4.95 2.71 -6.46
CA ILE A 12 -5.94 2.37 -5.44
C ILE A 12 -5.40 2.77 -4.06
N GLU A 13 -6.23 3.45 -3.27
CA GLU A 13 -5.89 3.81 -1.90
C GLU A 13 -6.03 2.60 -0.97
N LEU A 14 -5.02 2.39 -0.13
CA LEU A 14 -4.84 1.20 0.70
C LEU A 14 -4.54 1.58 2.14
N ASN A 15 -4.83 0.64 3.04
CA ASN A 15 -4.20 0.52 4.34
C ASN A 15 -3.32 -0.75 4.35
N VAL A 16 -2.05 -0.59 4.70
CA VAL A 16 -1.08 -1.69 4.75
C VAL A 16 -0.71 -1.98 6.20
N TYR A 17 -0.99 -3.21 6.63
CA TYR A 17 -0.74 -3.71 7.98
C TYR A 17 0.49 -4.60 7.96
N LEU A 18 1.49 -4.26 8.77
CA LEU A 18 2.75 -4.99 8.88
C LEU A 18 2.73 -5.94 10.08
N ASN A 19 3.50 -7.03 9.99
CA ASN A 19 3.59 -8.07 11.02
C ASN A 19 4.00 -7.56 12.42
N ASN A 20 4.64 -6.38 12.49
CA ASN A 20 5.07 -5.73 13.73
C ASN A 20 4.04 -4.72 14.28
N HIS A 21 2.77 -4.83 13.88
CA HIS A 21 1.66 -3.94 14.27
C HIS A 21 1.77 -2.49 13.77
N ILE A 22 2.72 -2.19 12.88
CA ILE A 22 2.75 -0.89 12.17
C ILE A 22 1.67 -0.88 11.09
N VAL A 23 0.99 0.26 10.94
CA VAL A 23 -0.01 0.46 9.90
C VAL A 23 0.34 1.72 9.10
N HIS A 24 0.48 1.57 7.79
CA HIS A 24 0.55 2.68 6.85
C HIS A 24 -0.84 2.89 6.27
N LYS A 25 -1.47 4.03 6.61
CA LYS A 25 -2.86 4.32 6.23
C LYS A 25 -2.93 5.33 5.10
N ASN A 26 -3.95 5.21 4.26
CA ASN A 26 -4.23 6.12 3.16
C ASN A 26 -2.98 6.27 2.25
N VAL A 27 -2.48 5.13 1.78
CA VAL A 27 -1.31 5.04 0.91
C VAL A 27 -1.66 4.46 -0.44
N VAL A 28 -0.85 4.75 -1.45
CA VAL A 28 -0.92 4.15 -2.79
C VAL A 28 0.40 3.48 -3.12
N ILE A 29 0.37 2.43 -3.93
CA ILE A 29 1.60 1.81 -4.45
C ILE A 29 2.09 2.66 -5.63
N LYS A 30 3.36 3.08 -5.59
CA LYS A 30 4.02 3.86 -6.65
C LYS A 30 5.15 3.13 -7.33
N GLY A 31 5.53 1.96 -6.83
CA GLY A 31 6.55 1.14 -7.44
C GLY A 31 6.52 -0.27 -6.88
N LEU A 32 6.77 -1.23 -7.76
CA LEU A 32 6.82 -2.64 -7.44
C LEU A 32 8.06 -3.24 -8.11
N ILE A 33 8.92 -3.89 -7.32
CA ILE A 33 10.07 -4.65 -7.83
C ILE A 33 9.86 -6.10 -7.45
N GLU A 34 9.70 -6.95 -8.47
CA GLU A 34 9.62 -8.38 -8.30
C GLU A 34 11.01 -8.95 -7.94
N MET A 35 11.04 -9.76 -6.89
CA MET A 35 12.18 -10.60 -6.52
C MET A 35 11.77 -12.06 -6.69
N LYS A 36 12.71 -13.01 -6.46
CA LYS A 36 12.45 -14.44 -6.68
C LYS A 36 11.21 -14.98 -5.95
N GLU A 37 10.97 -14.55 -4.71
CA GLU A 37 9.93 -15.10 -3.83
C GLU A 37 9.03 -14.04 -3.19
N ASN A 38 9.26 -12.76 -3.50
CA ASN A 38 8.62 -11.64 -2.81
C ASN A 38 8.69 -10.35 -3.67
N TYR A 39 8.08 -9.28 -3.16
CA TYR A 39 8.12 -7.96 -3.78
C TYR A 39 8.74 -6.93 -2.85
N ILE A 40 9.48 -5.98 -3.43
CA ILE A 40 9.76 -4.69 -2.78
C ILE A 40 8.74 -3.69 -3.29
N ILE A 41 7.98 -3.10 -2.37
CA ILE A 41 6.85 -2.23 -2.65
C ILE A 41 7.21 -0.83 -2.15
N LYS A 42 7.10 0.16 -3.05
CA LYS A 42 7.17 1.58 -2.73
C LYS A 42 5.76 2.10 -2.51
N LEU A 43 5.49 2.56 -1.29
CA LEU A 43 4.26 3.24 -0.93
C LEU A 43 4.50 4.75 -0.79
N GLU A 44 3.50 5.53 -1.15
CA GLU A 44 3.44 6.96 -0.82
C GLU A 44 2.07 7.27 -0.23
N ASN A 45 2.00 8.28 0.63
CA ASN A 45 0.70 8.78 1.08
C ASN A 45 -0.12 9.23 -0.14
N SER A 46 -1.39 8.81 -0.18
CA SER A 46 -2.38 9.30 -1.14
C SER A 46 -2.66 10.79 -0.91
N GLU A 47 -3.50 11.41 -1.73
CA GLU A 47 -3.91 12.81 -1.50
C GLU A 47 -4.59 13.00 -0.12
N GLU A 48 -5.45 12.07 0.29
CA GLU A 48 -6.05 12.06 1.64
C GLU A 48 -5.00 11.82 2.72
N GLY A 49 -4.07 10.87 2.50
CA GLY A 49 -2.98 10.59 3.42
C GLY A 49 -2.04 11.77 3.61
N LYS A 50 -1.73 12.53 2.54
CA LYS A 50 -0.88 13.72 2.59
C LYS A 50 -1.50 14.82 3.44
N GLN A 51 -2.82 15.01 3.36
CA GLN A 51 -3.51 16.00 4.20
C GLN A 51 -3.48 15.65 5.69
N LYS A 52 -3.52 14.36 6.05
CA LYS A 52 -3.55 13.90 7.44
C LYS A 52 -2.16 13.73 8.06
N TYR A 53 -1.22 13.23 7.29
CA TYR A 53 0.08 12.75 7.78
C TYR A 53 1.28 13.45 7.13
N GLY A 54 1.06 14.32 6.13
CA GLY A 54 2.12 14.96 5.35
C GLY A 54 2.67 14.06 4.25
N GLU A 55 3.70 14.55 3.54
CA GLU A 55 4.35 13.79 2.48
C GLU A 55 5.32 12.75 3.06
N HIS A 56 5.03 11.48 2.80
CA HIS A 56 5.89 10.37 3.21
C HIS A 56 5.99 9.31 2.12
N THR A 57 7.17 8.72 2.03
CA THR A 57 7.46 7.56 1.18
C THR A 57 7.95 6.41 2.06
N PHE A 58 7.43 5.21 1.82
CA PHE A 58 7.78 4.00 2.55
C PHE A 58 8.26 2.94 1.57
N ILE A 59 9.29 2.20 1.94
CA ILE A 59 9.77 1.03 1.19
C ILE A 59 9.56 -0.19 2.08
N ILE A 60 8.74 -1.12 1.63
CA ILE A 60 8.39 -2.32 2.38
C ILE A 60 8.67 -3.58 1.57
N ASN A 61 9.05 -4.65 2.27
CA ASN A 61 9.12 -5.98 1.69
C ASN A 61 7.76 -6.68 1.90
N SER A 62 7.20 -7.30 0.87
CA SER A 62 5.92 -8.00 0.94
C SER A 62 5.89 -9.11 2.00
N LEU A 63 7.05 -9.68 2.36
CA LEU A 63 7.16 -10.68 3.44
C LEU A 63 6.82 -10.11 4.83
N ASN A 64 6.87 -8.79 4.99
CA ASN A 64 6.54 -8.11 6.26
C ASN A 64 5.08 -7.67 6.33
N ILE A 65 4.30 -7.87 5.26
CA ILE A 65 2.89 -7.49 5.19
C ILE A 65 2.05 -8.64 5.75
N ASP A 66 1.22 -8.31 6.74
CA ASP A 66 0.20 -9.20 7.28
C ASP A 66 -1.06 -9.14 6.40
N ARG A 67 -1.52 -7.91 6.11
CA ARG A 67 -2.74 -7.67 5.34
C ARG A 67 -2.68 -6.35 4.58
N ILE A 68 -3.30 -6.31 3.41
CA ILE A 68 -3.66 -5.10 2.68
C ILE A 68 -5.19 -4.96 2.71
N SER A 69 -5.68 -3.78 3.02
CA SER A 69 -7.11 -3.44 2.93
C SER A 69 -7.27 -2.33 1.90
N VAL A 70 -8.15 -2.56 0.92
CA VAL A 70 -8.50 -1.56 -0.09
C VAL A 70 -9.55 -0.62 0.49
N LEU A 71 -9.34 0.68 0.33
CA LEU A 71 -10.33 1.70 0.69
C LEU A 71 -11.19 2.00 -0.54
N HIS A 72 -12.42 1.47 -0.57
CA HIS A 72 -13.41 1.90 -1.56
C HIS A 72 -13.94 3.29 -1.21
N GLU A 73 -14.30 4.09 -2.22
CA GLU A 73 -14.93 5.42 -2.09
C GLU A 73 -16.22 5.40 -1.24
N ASN A 74 -16.80 4.21 -1.01
CA ASN A 74 -18.00 3.98 -0.21
C ASN A 74 -17.73 3.52 1.23
N GLY A 75 -16.46 3.38 1.64
CA GLY A 75 -16.07 2.94 2.99
C GLY A 75 -16.21 1.44 3.28
N GLU A 76 -16.58 0.62 2.29
CA GLU A 76 -16.63 -0.83 2.44
C GLU A 76 -15.22 -1.44 2.27
N VAL A 77 -14.78 -2.21 3.26
CA VAL A 77 -13.50 -2.93 3.25
C VAL A 77 -13.75 -4.32 2.67
N LEU A 78 -13.12 -4.63 1.52
CA LEU A 78 -13.01 -6.00 0.99
C LEU A 78 -11.75 -6.69 1.52
#